data_AF-A0A923DJY2-F1
#
_entry.id   AF-A0A923DJY2-F1
#
_cell.length_a   1.000
_cell.length_b   1.000
_cell.length_c   1.000
_cell.angle_alpha   90.00
_cell.angle_beta   90.00
_cell.angle_gamma   90.00
#
_symmetry.space_group_name_H-M   'P 1'
#
loop_
_entity.id
_entity.type
_entity.pdbx_description
1 polymer ?
#
loop_
_entity_poly.entity_id
_entity_poly.type
_entity_poly.pdbx_seq_one_letter_code
_entity_poly.pdbx_strand_id
1 'polypeptide(L)'
;MALNRDAIGKKIGPLKKDYDWKDVVLYAIGVGAGFDELDYTYEKNLKVVPSFSIAAIFDFLGQVGAASNVNLAGILHGEQELIFHNPIPTSGTLTTEGKIAHYYDKGAKGALVVGESETFHSNGKRLFTNIITIFARLDGNFGGPDAPPNIVEFPEREPDFSVDAAPSPDQPLIYRLSGDIFQLHVDTEFARMVGFEKPIMHGLCTHGFACRALMASLTPGRPELVRRLACRFSKTLYPGDPIRTLVWKVGEGKAVWRTINTRSGETVIDNGIFQYGEIPKDEIRFDGKVAIVTGAGGGLGRVYALEFAKRGAKVVVNDLGGARDGSGKGSKSPAQKVVEEIKALGGEAVANYDTVATPQGGEKIVKAALDAFGTVDILINNAGILRDKSLLKMEPDTWQAVLDVHLNGAYHVTKPAFAVMKEKGYGRIVMTTSAAGLYGNFGQTNYSSAKMGLVGLMNTLKLEGAKYDIKVNTVAPIAASRLMADIIPAEVLEKMRPEFVAPLVLFLSSEKCPVTGRIYNAGVGYYGRAAMMTSPGTVIGDGKKVPTLEEVAAAWEKIHSLKGAREYGQLGDLMGDMLAAFTPKKD
;
A
#
# COMPACT_ATOMS: atom_id res chain seq x y z
N MET A 1 31.14 -9.48 -27.80
CA MET A 1 29.83 -9.54 -28.49
C MET A 1 29.12 -8.21 -28.21
N ALA A 2 28.13 -7.80 -29.01
CA ALA A 2 27.39 -6.57 -28.71
C ALA A 2 26.37 -6.82 -27.59
N LEU A 3 26.21 -5.85 -26.67
CA LEU A 3 25.14 -5.84 -25.67
C LEU A 3 23.77 -5.98 -26.31
N ASN A 4 22.94 -6.85 -25.74
CA ASN A 4 21.55 -7.03 -26.17
C ASN A 4 20.65 -5.94 -25.56
N ARG A 5 20.45 -4.85 -26.29
CA ARG A 5 19.64 -3.69 -25.87
C ARG A 5 18.15 -4.00 -25.76
N ASP A 6 17.65 -4.97 -26.51
CA ASP A 6 16.26 -5.40 -26.47
C ASP A 6 15.90 -6.20 -25.21
N ALA A 7 16.87 -6.46 -24.32
CA ALA A 7 16.63 -7.16 -23.07
C ALA A 7 16.09 -6.25 -21.95
N ILE A 8 16.18 -4.92 -22.09
CA ILE A 8 15.62 -3.97 -21.13
C ILE A 8 14.11 -4.19 -21.01
N GLY A 9 13.61 -4.34 -19.79
CA GLY A 9 12.20 -4.58 -19.49
C GLY A 9 11.72 -6.02 -19.70
N LYS A 10 12.52 -6.91 -20.30
CA LYS A 10 12.13 -8.33 -20.45
C LYS A 10 12.14 -9.02 -19.08
N LYS A 11 11.11 -9.84 -18.84
CA LYS A 11 10.96 -10.61 -17.61
C LYS A 11 12.05 -11.69 -17.50
N ILE A 12 12.63 -11.81 -16.31
CA ILE A 12 13.55 -12.88 -15.89
C ILE A 12 12.88 -13.61 -14.71
N GLY A 13 12.87 -14.95 -14.77
CA GLY A 13 12.21 -15.80 -13.78
C GLY A 13 10.76 -16.18 -14.15
N PRO A 14 10.03 -16.88 -13.25
CA PRO A 14 10.40 -17.16 -11.86
C PRO A 14 11.57 -18.13 -11.71
N LEU A 15 12.55 -17.73 -10.90
CA LEU A 15 13.62 -18.59 -10.42
C LEU A 15 13.22 -19.11 -9.05
N LYS A 16 13.33 -20.43 -8.84
CA LYS A 16 13.00 -21.06 -7.57
C LYS A 16 14.25 -21.66 -6.94
N LYS A 17 14.40 -21.46 -5.63
CA LYS A 17 15.48 -22.05 -4.84
C LYS A 17 14.94 -22.54 -3.51
N ASP A 18 15.04 -23.83 -3.28
CA ASP A 18 14.81 -24.41 -1.96
C ASP A 18 16.05 -24.20 -1.09
N TYR A 19 15.81 -23.97 0.20
CA TYR A 19 16.87 -23.85 1.20
C TYR A 19 16.35 -24.35 2.54
N ASP A 20 17.26 -24.84 3.36
CA ASP A 20 16.99 -25.21 4.75
C ASP A 20 17.95 -24.51 5.72
N TRP A 21 17.87 -24.90 7.00
CA TRP A 21 18.69 -24.31 8.04
C TRP A 21 20.20 -24.54 7.81
N LYS A 22 20.59 -25.61 7.11
CA LYS A 22 22.00 -25.89 6.81
C LYS A 22 22.54 -24.88 5.82
N ASP A 23 21.75 -24.50 4.82
CA ASP A 23 22.14 -23.44 3.86
C ASP A 23 22.35 -22.10 4.58
N VAL A 24 21.46 -21.79 5.52
CA VAL A 24 21.55 -20.58 6.36
C VAL A 24 22.84 -20.59 7.20
N VAL A 25 23.12 -21.68 7.89
CA VAL A 25 24.32 -21.83 8.73
C VAL A 25 25.60 -21.85 7.89
N LEU A 26 25.61 -22.58 6.77
CA LEU A 26 26.73 -22.63 5.84
C LEU A 26 27.08 -21.23 5.31
N TYR A 27 26.07 -20.44 4.93
CA TYR A 27 26.28 -19.06 4.52
C TYR A 27 26.84 -18.21 5.66
N ALA A 28 26.27 -18.31 6.87
CA ALA A 28 26.73 -17.54 8.03
C ALA A 28 28.24 -17.79 8.31
N ILE A 29 28.66 -19.06 8.32
CA ILE A 29 30.08 -19.45 8.47
C ILE A 29 30.89 -18.97 7.26
N GLY A 30 30.33 -19.06 6.06
CA GLY A 30 30.90 -18.55 4.80
C GLY A 30 31.18 -17.05 4.81
N VAL A 31 30.53 -16.28 5.69
CA VAL A 31 30.79 -14.85 5.91
C VAL A 31 31.40 -14.57 7.29
N GLY A 32 31.98 -15.60 7.92
CA GLY A 32 32.83 -15.53 9.10
C GLY A 32 32.13 -15.65 10.45
N ALA A 33 30.86 -16.08 10.51
CA ALA A 33 30.17 -16.32 11.77
C ALA A 33 30.83 -17.49 12.52
N GLY A 34 30.88 -17.39 13.85
CA GLY A 34 31.56 -18.36 14.70
C GLY A 34 30.89 -18.50 16.07
N PHE A 35 31.64 -18.99 17.06
CA PHE A 35 31.14 -19.27 18.41
C PHE A 35 30.62 -18.03 19.16
N ASP A 36 31.07 -16.83 18.79
CA ASP A 36 30.57 -15.58 19.38
C ASP A 36 29.19 -15.16 18.82
N GLU A 37 28.71 -15.85 17.78
CA GLU A 37 27.45 -15.57 17.09
C GLU A 37 26.62 -16.86 16.85
N LEU A 38 26.39 -17.62 17.93
CA LEU A 38 25.61 -18.85 17.89
C LEU A 38 24.18 -18.64 17.38
N ASP A 39 23.61 -17.45 17.52
CA ASP A 39 22.31 -17.10 16.93
C ASP A 39 22.29 -17.26 15.39
N TYR A 40 23.44 -17.34 14.71
CA TYR A 40 23.53 -17.54 13.25
C TYR A 40 24.11 -18.92 12.86
N THR A 41 24.62 -19.69 13.83
CA THR A 41 25.34 -20.95 13.58
C THR A 41 24.77 -22.15 14.33
N TYR A 42 23.82 -21.95 15.24
CA TYR A 42 23.20 -22.98 16.06
C TYR A 42 21.66 -23.00 15.91
N GLU A 43 21.10 -24.19 15.72
CA GLU A 43 19.72 -24.41 15.28
C GLU A 43 18.67 -23.99 16.33
N LYS A 44 19.06 -23.95 17.62
CA LYS A 44 18.13 -23.70 18.73
C LYS A 44 17.37 -22.37 18.60
N ASN A 45 18.06 -21.31 18.20
CA ASN A 45 17.50 -19.95 18.06
C ASN A 45 17.96 -19.33 16.72
N LEU A 46 18.08 -20.15 15.68
CA LEU A 46 18.72 -19.75 14.43
C LEU A 46 18.01 -18.54 13.81
N LYS A 47 18.81 -17.53 13.49
CA LYS A 47 18.43 -16.33 12.76
C LYS A 47 19.20 -16.28 11.44
N VAL A 48 18.64 -15.59 10.46
CA VAL A 48 19.25 -15.45 9.13
C VAL A 48 20.02 -14.15 9.05
N VAL A 49 21.30 -14.22 8.67
CA VAL A 49 22.08 -13.02 8.30
C VAL A 49 21.45 -12.42 7.04
N PRO A 50 21.02 -11.14 7.01
CA PRO A 50 20.24 -10.59 5.89
C PRO A 50 20.90 -10.72 4.52
N SER A 51 22.23 -10.68 4.46
CA SER A 51 22.97 -10.87 3.20
C SER A 51 22.87 -12.30 2.64
N PHE A 52 22.31 -13.27 3.37
CA PHE A 52 21.89 -14.57 2.85
C PHE A 52 20.93 -14.44 1.66
N SER A 53 20.22 -13.32 1.53
CA SER A 53 19.44 -12.99 0.32
C SER A 53 20.23 -13.19 -0.98
N ILE A 54 21.57 -13.07 -0.94
CA ILE A 54 22.47 -13.37 -2.05
C ILE A 54 22.30 -14.80 -2.59
N ALA A 55 21.95 -15.76 -1.74
CA ALA A 55 21.65 -17.12 -2.16
C ALA A 55 20.53 -17.15 -3.22
N ALA A 56 19.58 -16.22 -3.20
CA ALA A 56 18.47 -16.13 -4.15
C ALA A 56 18.80 -15.34 -5.42
N ILE A 57 19.84 -14.50 -5.40
CA ILE A 57 20.14 -13.57 -6.49
C ILE A 57 21.24 -14.09 -7.41
N PHE A 58 22.02 -15.11 -7.02
CA PHE A 58 23.14 -15.56 -7.85
C PHE A 58 22.69 -16.09 -9.21
N ASP A 59 21.63 -16.90 -9.24
CA ASP A 59 21.02 -17.35 -10.49
C ASP A 59 20.42 -16.17 -11.28
N PHE A 60 19.83 -15.21 -10.59
CA PHE A 60 19.30 -13.99 -11.21
C PHE A 60 20.41 -13.14 -11.85
N LEU A 61 21.54 -12.98 -11.18
CA LEU A 61 22.73 -12.30 -11.70
C LEU A 61 23.25 -12.99 -12.96
N GLY A 62 23.35 -14.33 -12.93
CA GLY A 62 23.70 -15.12 -14.10
C GLY A 62 22.74 -14.90 -15.28
N GLN A 63 21.42 -14.87 -15.01
CA GLN A 63 20.39 -14.61 -16.02
C GLN A 63 20.44 -13.19 -16.57
N VAL A 64 20.72 -12.18 -15.74
CA VAL A 64 20.92 -10.79 -16.18
C VAL A 64 22.14 -10.69 -17.10
N GLY A 65 23.25 -11.34 -16.75
CA GLY A 65 24.43 -11.43 -17.60
C GLY A 65 24.15 -12.13 -18.93
N ALA A 66 23.52 -13.30 -18.90
CA ALA A 66 23.17 -14.06 -20.10
C ALA A 66 22.21 -13.28 -21.02
N ALA A 67 21.14 -12.71 -20.47
CA ALA A 67 20.13 -11.98 -21.24
C ALA A 67 20.68 -10.70 -21.87
N SER A 68 21.64 -10.04 -21.21
CA SER A 68 22.30 -8.84 -21.71
C SER A 68 23.41 -9.10 -22.74
N ASN A 69 23.82 -10.37 -22.91
CA ASN A 69 24.91 -10.76 -23.84
C ASN A 69 26.25 -10.06 -23.54
N VAL A 70 26.53 -9.78 -22.27
CA VAL A 70 27.79 -9.18 -21.81
C VAL A 70 28.98 -10.11 -22.06
N ASN A 71 30.15 -9.53 -22.30
CA ASN A 71 31.38 -10.30 -22.44
C ASN A 71 31.82 -10.87 -21.08
N LEU A 72 31.70 -12.18 -20.91
CA LEU A 72 32.01 -12.90 -19.67
C LEU A 72 33.42 -12.61 -19.12
N ALA A 73 34.42 -12.37 -19.97
CA ALA A 73 35.79 -12.07 -19.54
C ALA A 73 35.91 -10.68 -18.87
N GLY A 74 34.94 -9.80 -19.10
CA GLY A 74 34.93 -8.41 -18.61
C GLY A 74 34.01 -8.16 -17.41
N ILE A 75 33.23 -9.15 -16.97
CA ILE A 75 32.19 -8.99 -15.95
C ILE A 75 32.80 -8.79 -14.56
N LEU A 76 32.36 -7.73 -13.89
CA LEU A 76 32.55 -7.53 -12.46
C LEU A 76 31.20 -7.24 -11.81
N HIS A 77 31.05 -7.64 -10.56
CA HIS A 77 29.93 -7.18 -9.74
C HIS A 77 30.22 -5.75 -9.27
N GLY A 78 29.48 -4.77 -9.78
CA GLY A 78 29.75 -3.36 -9.57
C GLY A 78 29.08 -2.80 -8.31
N GLU A 79 27.75 -2.93 -8.24
CA GLU A 79 26.93 -2.42 -7.13
C GLU A 79 25.90 -3.45 -6.72
N GLN A 80 25.57 -3.45 -5.43
CA GLN A 80 24.57 -4.32 -4.82
C GLN A 80 23.68 -3.46 -3.94
N GLU A 81 22.37 -3.61 -4.07
CA GLU A 81 21.39 -3.03 -3.17
C GLU A 81 20.31 -4.06 -2.83
N LEU A 82 20.03 -4.18 -1.53
CA LEU A 82 19.02 -5.05 -0.95
C LEU A 82 18.08 -4.21 -0.10
N ILE A 83 16.78 -4.32 -0.34
CA ILE A 83 15.72 -3.66 0.43
C ILE A 83 14.84 -4.75 1.05
N PHE A 84 14.78 -4.82 2.37
CA PHE A 84 14.11 -5.89 3.12
C PHE A 84 12.71 -5.46 3.60
N HIS A 85 11.70 -6.17 3.09
CA HIS A 85 10.28 -5.98 3.40
C HIS A 85 9.82 -6.88 4.56
N ASN A 86 10.40 -8.07 4.68
CA ASN A 86 10.16 -9.02 5.77
C ASN A 86 11.44 -9.80 6.11
N PRO A 87 11.59 -10.33 7.34
CA PRO A 87 12.72 -11.21 7.70
C PRO A 87 12.70 -12.49 6.87
N ILE A 88 13.89 -12.97 6.52
CA ILE A 88 14.04 -14.24 5.79
C ILE A 88 13.83 -15.40 6.77
N PRO A 89 12.91 -16.33 6.51
CA PRO A 89 12.75 -17.54 7.32
C PRO A 89 14.00 -18.42 7.29
N THR A 90 14.13 -19.38 8.21
CA THR A 90 15.30 -20.28 8.27
C THR A 90 15.25 -21.44 7.26
N SER A 91 14.15 -21.60 6.53
CA SER A 91 13.94 -22.66 5.54
C SER A 91 12.72 -22.36 4.67
N GLY A 92 12.70 -22.87 3.45
CA GLY A 92 11.53 -22.86 2.57
C GLY A 92 11.94 -22.76 1.10
N THR A 93 11.04 -22.21 0.28
CA THR A 93 11.31 -21.97 -1.14
C THR A 93 11.29 -20.47 -1.40
N LEU A 94 12.36 -19.95 -2.00
CA LEU A 94 12.44 -18.59 -2.52
C LEU A 94 11.99 -18.60 -3.98
N THR A 95 11.13 -17.66 -4.36
CA THR A 95 10.73 -17.40 -5.74
C THR A 95 11.14 -15.98 -6.12
N THR A 96 12.01 -15.83 -7.11
CA THR A 96 12.54 -14.54 -7.57
C THR A 96 12.07 -14.26 -8.99
N GLU A 97 11.48 -13.09 -9.19
CA GLU A 97 11.09 -12.57 -10.51
C GLU A 97 11.64 -11.15 -10.68
N GLY A 98 12.11 -10.83 -11.88
CA GLY A 98 12.71 -9.53 -12.13
C GLY A 98 12.84 -9.20 -13.60
N LYS A 99 13.70 -8.24 -13.89
CA LYS A 99 13.99 -7.75 -15.23
C LYS A 99 15.34 -7.04 -15.26
N ILE A 100 15.85 -6.80 -16.47
CA ILE A 100 16.86 -5.77 -16.69
C ILE A 100 16.14 -4.42 -16.66
N ALA A 101 16.50 -3.56 -15.72
CA ALA A 101 15.89 -2.25 -15.55
C ALA A 101 16.47 -1.25 -16.55
N HIS A 102 17.80 -1.14 -16.62
CA HIS A 102 18.50 -0.13 -17.42
C HIS A 102 19.92 -0.59 -17.81
N TYR A 103 20.44 0.01 -18.89
CA TYR A 103 21.86 -0.01 -19.22
C TYR A 103 22.41 1.41 -19.23
N TYR A 104 23.67 1.57 -18.81
CA TYR A 104 24.40 2.83 -18.93
C TYR A 104 25.72 2.63 -19.65
N ASP A 105 26.06 3.59 -20.51
CA ASP A 105 27.34 3.61 -21.23
C ASP A 105 28.38 4.36 -20.41
N LYS A 106 29.58 3.78 -20.27
CA LYS A 106 30.75 4.45 -19.67
C LYS A 106 31.87 4.66 -20.69
N GLY A 107 31.53 4.66 -21.98
CA GLY A 107 32.46 4.79 -23.09
C GLY A 107 33.54 3.72 -23.04
N ALA A 108 34.80 4.11 -23.20
CA ALA A 108 35.94 3.20 -23.14
C ALA A 108 36.09 2.45 -21.80
N LYS A 109 35.40 2.87 -20.74
CA LYS A 109 35.44 2.19 -19.43
C LYS A 109 34.49 0.98 -19.35
N GLY A 110 33.59 0.78 -20.32
CA GLY A 110 32.64 -0.33 -20.34
C GLY A 110 31.19 0.11 -20.23
N ALA A 111 30.32 -0.79 -19.77
CA ALA A 111 28.89 -0.55 -19.56
C ALA A 111 28.42 -0.99 -18.16
N LEU A 112 27.35 -0.39 -17.67
CA LEU A 112 26.62 -0.86 -16.49
C LEU A 112 25.32 -1.52 -16.91
N VAL A 113 25.06 -2.71 -16.38
CA VAL A 113 23.83 -3.45 -16.61
C VAL A 113 23.10 -3.60 -15.27
N VAL A 114 21.95 -2.95 -15.15
CA VAL A 114 21.16 -2.91 -13.91
C VAL A 114 20.02 -3.91 -13.97
N GLY A 115 20.04 -4.91 -13.11
CA GLY A 115 18.95 -5.85 -12.89
C GLY A 115 18.18 -5.52 -11.62
N GLU A 116 16.86 -5.65 -11.67
CA GLU A 116 15.96 -5.45 -10.52
C GLU A 116 15.06 -6.68 -10.37
N SER A 117 14.92 -7.19 -9.15
CA SER A 117 14.07 -8.34 -8.83
C SER A 117 13.37 -8.25 -7.49
N GLU A 118 12.28 -8.98 -7.37
CA GLU A 118 11.49 -9.21 -6.17
C GLU A 118 11.55 -10.67 -5.77
N THR A 119 11.78 -10.94 -4.49
CA THR A 119 11.82 -12.30 -3.95
C THR A 119 10.71 -12.53 -2.93
N PHE A 120 9.99 -13.64 -3.11
CA PHE A 120 8.88 -14.08 -2.27
C PHE A 120 9.20 -15.42 -1.63
N HIS A 121 8.69 -15.64 -0.43
CA HIS A 121 8.73 -16.93 0.25
C HIS A 121 7.51 -17.78 -0.09
N SER A 122 7.63 -19.10 -0.01
CA SER A 122 6.51 -20.06 -0.16
C SER A 122 5.35 -19.86 0.83
N ASN A 123 5.50 -19.00 1.85
CA ASN A 123 4.41 -18.63 2.77
C ASN A 123 3.61 -17.39 2.30
N GLY A 124 3.87 -16.88 1.10
CA GLY A 124 3.20 -15.73 0.51
C GLY A 124 3.79 -14.36 0.89
N LYS A 125 4.79 -14.29 1.77
CA LYS A 125 5.43 -13.03 2.14
C LYS A 125 6.44 -12.58 1.08
N ARG A 126 6.37 -11.30 0.70
CA ARG A 126 7.42 -10.59 -0.02
C ARG A 126 8.60 -10.34 0.94
N LEU A 127 9.79 -10.84 0.61
CA LEU A 127 10.95 -10.77 1.50
C LEU A 127 11.83 -9.56 1.22
N PHE A 128 12.32 -9.42 -0.02
CA PHE A 128 13.24 -8.35 -0.37
C PHE A 128 13.17 -7.98 -1.85
N THR A 129 13.50 -6.72 -2.14
CA THR A 129 13.86 -6.23 -3.48
C THR A 129 15.38 -6.30 -3.61
N ASN A 130 15.86 -6.73 -4.77
CA ASN A 130 17.27 -6.80 -5.11
C ASN A 130 17.55 -5.96 -6.35
N ILE A 131 18.54 -5.08 -6.26
CA ILE A 131 19.05 -4.30 -7.39
C ILE A 131 20.54 -4.63 -7.52
N ILE A 132 20.91 -5.16 -8.68
CA ILE A 132 22.29 -5.55 -9.00
C ILE A 132 22.80 -4.76 -10.18
N THR A 133 24.05 -4.31 -10.11
CA THR A 133 24.72 -3.66 -11.23
C THR A 133 25.92 -4.49 -11.64
N ILE A 134 25.86 -5.07 -12.84
CA ILE A 134 27.01 -5.69 -13.49
C ILE A 134 27.82 -4.59 -14.17
N PHE A 135 29.12 -4.53 -13.89
CA PHE A 135 30.06 -3.70 -14.63
C PHE A 135 30.74 -4.54 -15.72
N ALA A 136 30.32 -4.32 -16.96
CA ALA A 136 30.80 -5.02 -18.13
C ALA A 136 31.92 -4.20 -18.81
N ARG A 137 33.16 -4.43 -18.38
CA ARG A 137 34.32 -3.58 -18.74
C ARG A 137 34.64 -3.52 -20.24
N LEU A 138 34.19 -4.50 -21.01
CA LEU A 138 34.52 -4.67 -22.43
C LEU A 138 33.36 -4.30 -23.36
N ASP A 139 32.25 -3.80 -22.82
CA ASP A 139 30.97 -3.67 -23.53
C ASP A 139 30.48 -2.21 -23.62
N GLY A 140 31.38 -1.23 -23.51
CA GLY A 140 31.05 0.19 -23.61
C GLY A 140 31.08 0.74 -25.05
N ASN A 141 30.91 2.07 -25.20
CA ASN A 141 30.83 2.78 -26.49
C ASN A 141 29.64 2.33 -27.37
N PHE A 142 28.50 1.99 -26.77
CA PHE A 142 27.29 1.58 -27.48
C PHE A 142 26.29 2.74 -27.71
N GLY A 143 26.63 3.95 -27.27
CA GLY A 143 25.81 5.16 -27.44
C GLY A 143 24.60 5.20 -26.52
N GLY A 144 24.72 4.63 -25.32
CA GLY A 144 23.68 4.66 -24.28
C GLY A 144 23.71 5.93 -23.42
N PRO A 145 22.74 6.10 -22.50
CA PRO A 145 22.76 7.19 -21.54
C PRO A 145 23.90 7.01 -20.54
N ASP A 146 24.44 8.14 -20.03
CA ASP A 146 25.38 8.13 -18.92
C ASP A 146 24.72 7.60 -17.64
N ALA A 147 25.50 6.93 -16.80
CA ALA A 147 25.05 6.53 -15.48
C ALA A 147 24.84 7.77 -14.59
N PRO A 148 23.71 7.87 -13.86
CA PRO A 148 23.55 8.93 -12.88
C PRO A 148 24.67 8.86 -11.83
N PRO A 149 25.14 10.00 -11.30
CA PRO A 149 26.13 10.00 -10.24
C PRO A 149 25.55 9.33 -8.99
N ASN A 150 26.13 8.19 -8.60
CA ASN A 150 25.81 7.51 -7.35
C ASN A 150 26.90 7.87 -6.32
N ILE A 151 26.76 9.04 -5.69
CA ILE A 151 27.71 9.55 -4.68
C ILE A 151 27.01 9.51 -3.33
N VAL A 152 27.60 8.79 -2.38
CA VAL A 152 27.18 8.83 -0.98
C VAL A 152 28.14 9.76 -0.24
N GLU A 153 27.59 10.78 0.41
CA GLU A 153 28.38 11.70 1.22
C GLU A 153 28.71 11.07 2.57
N PHE A 154 30.00 11.10 2.93
CA PHE A 154 30.48 10.63 4.22
C PHE A 154 30.75 11.83 5.13
N PRO A 155 30.36 11.78 6.40
CA PRO A 155 30.69 12.84 7.35
C PRO A 155 32.21 13.04 7.47
N GLU A 156 32.67 14.31 7.48
CA GLU A 156 34.06 14.69 7.73
C GLU A 156 34.41 14.60 9.23
N ARG A 157 34.23 13.41 9.81
CA ARG A 157 34.55 13.08 11.20
C ARG A 157 34.91 11.60 11.32
N GLU A 158 35.47 11.21 12.45
CA GLU A 158 35.70 9.79 12.77
C GLU A 158 34.39 8.98 12.72
N PRO A 159 34.45 7.70 12.29
CA PRO A 159 33.31 6.81 12.28
C PRO A 159 32.80 6.54 13.69
N ASP A 160 31.48 6.37 13.82
CA ASP A 160 30.86 6.00 15.10
C ASP A 160 31.23 4.57 15.52
N PHE A 161 31.48 3.69 14.54
CA PHE A 161 31.99 2.35 14.78
C PHE A 161 33.06 1.96 13.77
N SER A 162 34.04 1.21 14.24
CA SER A 162 35.07 0.57 13.44
C SER A 162 35.15 -0.89 13.86
N VAL A 163 34.81 -1.80 12.95
CA VAL A 163 34.76 -3.24 13.24
C VAL A 163 35.78 -3.96 12.38
N ASP A 164 36.76 -4.57 13.04
CA ASP A 164 37.79 -5.38 12.39
C ASP A 164 37.30 -6.79 12.12
N ALA A 165 37.72 -7.34 10.98
CA ALA A 165 37.59 -8.75 10.67
C ALA A 165 38.83 -9.25 9.93
N ALA A 166 39.18 -10.51 10.17
CA ALA A 166 40.25 -11.20 9.48
C ALA A 166 39.67 -12.43 8.76
N PRO A 167 39.12 -12.27 7.54
CA PRO A 167 38.68 -13.40 6.73
C PRO A 167 39.79 -14.45 6.61
N SER A 168 39.44 -15.72 6.77
CA SER A 168 40.40 -16.81 6.61
C SER A 168 40.99 -16.83 5.18
N PRO A 169 42.25 -17.23 4.97
CA PRO A 169 42.77 -17.56 3.65
C PRO A 169 41.90 -18.58 2.89
N ASP A 170 41.23 -19.47 3.62
CA ASP A 170 40.35 -20.51 3.05
C ASP A 170 38.87 -20.06 2.97
N GLN A 171 38.54 -18.83 3.39
CA GLN A 171 37.17 -18.31 3.39
C GLN A 171 36.46 -18.42 2.02
N PRO A 172 37.12 -18.18 0.86
CA PRO A 172 36.49 -18.37 -0.44
C PRO A 172 35.98 -19.79 -0.68
N LEU A 173 36.68 -20.81 -0.14
CA LEU A 173 36.32 -22.22 -0.32
C LEU A 173 35.02 -22.57 0.40
N ILE A 174 34.75 -21.92 1.53
CA ILE A 174 33.50 -22.09 2.28
C ILE A 174 32.38 -21.30 1.61
N TYR A 175 32.60 -20.01 1.35
CA TYR A 175 31.57 -19.11 0.81
C TYR A 175 31.00 -19.59 -0.53
N ARG A 176 31.83 -20.12 -1.42
CA ARG A 176 31.38 -20.59 -2.74
C ARG A 176 30.31 -21.68 -2.66
N LEU A 177 30.26 -22.43 -1.57
CA LEU A 177 29.24 -23.47 -1.35
C LEU A 177 27.83 -22.89 -1.16
N SER A 178 27.71 -21.58 -0.91
CA SER A 178 26.42 -20.87 -0.84
C SER A 178 25.86 -20.45 -2.22
N GLY A 179 26.63 -20.62 -3.31
CA GLY A 179 26.15 -20.46 -4.68
C GLY A 179 27.14 -19.84 -5.65
N ASP A 180 28.08 -19.01 -5.18
CA ASP A 180 29.07 -18.37 -6.04
C ASP A 180 30.24 -19.29 -6.35
N ILE A 181 30.06 -20.15 -7.35
CA ILE A 181 31.05 -21.18 -7.73
C ILE A 181 32.05 -20.71 -8.78
N PHE A 182 32.13 -19.41 -9.06
CA PHE A 182 32.94 -18.88 -10.16
C PHE A 182 34.44 -19.18 -9.97
N GLN A 183 35.09 -19.66 -11.04
CA GLN A 183 36.45 -20.21 -10.99
C GLN A 183 37.50 -19.22 -10.49
N LEU A 184 37.28 -17.92 -10.70
CA LEU A 184 38.16 -16.83 -10.25
C LEU A 184 38.51 -16.88 -8.76
N HIS A 185 37.71 -17.55 -7.94
CA HIS A 185 37.88 -17.62 -6.50
C HIS A 185 38.60 -18.88 -5.99
N VAL A 186 38.97 -19.80 -6.89
CA VAL A 186 39.62 -21.07 -6.50
C VAL A 186 40.70 -21.53 -7.48
N ASP A 187 40.54 -21.26 -8.78
CA ASP A 187 41.44 -21.70 -9.83
C ASP A 187 42.53 -20.66 -10.10
N THR A 188 43.77 -21.05 -9.87
CA THR A 188 44.94 -20.17 -10.03
C THR A 188 45.24 -19.86 -11.50
N GLU A 189 45.02 -20.82 -12.40
CA GLU A 189 45.25 -20.61 -13.83
C GLU A 189 44.20 -19.67 -14.40
N PHE A 190 42.93 -19.88 -14.04
CA PHE A 190 41.84 -18.99 -14.46
C PHE A 190 42.04 -17.57 -13.94
N ALA A 191 42.38 -17.40 -12.65
CA ALA A 191 42.61 -16.08 -12.07
C ALA A 191 43.70 -15.28 -12.83
N ARG A 192 44.81 -15.94 -13.17
CA ARG A 192 45.89 -15.35 -13.98
C ARG A 192 45.44 -15.01 -15.39
N MET A 193 44.66 -15.88 -16.02
CA MET A 193 44.12 -15.67 -17.36
C MET A 193 43.28 -14.40 -17.45
N VAL A 194 42.49 -14.08 -16.42
CA VAL A 194 41.63 -12.87 -16.38
C VAL A 194 42.28 -11.67 -15.68
N GLY A 195 43.60 -11.74 -15.42
CA GLY A 195 44.42 -10.59 -15.01
C GLY A 195 44.66 -10.41 -13.51
N PHE A 196 44.45 -11.45 -12.69
CA PHE A 196 44.77 -11.43 -11.26
C PHE A 196 45.97 -12.32 -10.93
N GLU A 197 46.79 -11.93 -9.95
CA GLU A 197 47.98 -12.69 -9.56
C GLU A 197 47.67 -14.13 -9.07
N LYS A 198 46.55 -14.28 -8.36
CA LYS A 198 46.04 -15.49 -7.71
C LYS A 198 44.54 -15.37 -7.46
N PRO A 199 43.83 -16.43 -7.02
CA PRO A 199 42.42 -16.34 -6.69
C PRO A 199 42.10 -15.23 -5.68
N ILE A 200 40.99 -14.54 -5.90
CA ILE A 200 40.58 -13.36 -5.12
C ILE A 200 39.41 -13.69 -4.19
N MET A 201 39.22 -12.89 -3.13
CA MET A 201 38.06 -12.99 -2.27
C MET A 201 36.79 -12.59 -3.04
N HIS A 202 35.67 -13.27 -2.80
CA HIS A 202 34.38 -12.88 -3.35
C HIS A 202 33.98 -11.51 -2.79
N GLY A 203 33.65 -10.54 -3.65
CA GLY A 203 33.12 -9.25 -3.19
C GLY A 203 31.88 -9.41 -2.31
N LEU A 204 30.97 -10.30 -2.72
CA LEU A 204 29.75 -10.62 -1.97
C LEU A 204 30.01 -11.31 -0.61
N CYS A 205 31.15 -12.00 -0.45
CA CYS A 205 31.59 -12.50 0.86
C CYS A 205 32.05 -11.35 1.74
N THR A 206 32.90 -10.45 1.25
CA THR A 206 33.32 -9.22 1.96
C THR A 206 32.12 -8.36 2.36
N HIS A 207 31.10 -8.28 1.50
CA HIS A 207 29.82 -7.65 1.81
C HIS A 207 29.07 -8.36 2.96
N GLY A 208 29.13 -9.69 3.05
CA GLY A 208 28.59 -10.45 4.18
C GLY A 208 29.31 -10.16 5.50
N PHE A 209 30.65 -10.04 5.49
CA PHE A 209 31.40 -9.57 6.66
C PHE A 209 30.97 -8.16 7.08
N ALA A 210 30.81 -7.24 6.11
CA ALA A 210 30.33 -5.89 6.39
C ALA A 210 28.89 -5.88 6.94
N CYS A 211 27.99 -6.72 6.41
CA CYS A 211 26.62 -6.90 6.91
C CYS A 211 26.63 -7.28 8.39
N ARG A 212 27.47 -8.24 8.80
CA ARG A 212 27.64 -8.63 10.20
C ARG A 212 28.20 -7.50 11.06
N ALA A 213 29.23 -6.80 10.60
CA ALA A 213 29.76 -5.63 11.29
C ALA A 213 28.70 -4.54 11.53
N LEU A 214 27.87 -4.27 10.52
CA LEU A 214 26.76 -3.32 10.60
C LEU A 214 25.69 -3.79 11.60
N MET A 215 25.32 -5.06 11.57
CA MET A 215 24.37 -5.62 12.54
C MET A 215 24.89 -5.54 13.96
N ALA A 216 26.15 -5.94 14.20
CA ALA A 216 26.77 -5.84 15.52
C ALA A 216 26.77 -4.40 16.06
N SER A 217 26.93 -3.42 15.16
CA SER A 217 27.01 -2.00 15.52
C SER A 217 25.64 -1.32 15.70
N LEU A 218 24.65 -1.67 14.87
CA LEU A 218 23.40 -0.90 14.72
C LEU A 218 22.14 -1.69 15.08
N THR A 219 22.15 -3.01 14.95
CA THR A 219 21.02 -3.90 15.22
C THR A 219 21.46 -5.19 15.95
N PRO A 220 22.17 -5.09 17.09
CA PRO A 220 22.81 -6.24 17.72
C PRO A 220 21.78 -7.32 18.07
N GLY A 221 22.02 -8.54 17.58
CA GLY A 221 21.14 -9.70 17.78
C GLY A 221 19.76 -9.61 17.10
N ARG A 222 19.49 -8.56 16.31
CA ARG A 222 18.18 -8.28 15.70
C ARG A 222 18.27 -8.08 14.18
N PRO A 223 18.66 -9.12 13.41
CA PRO A 223 18.76 -9.03 11.95
C PRO A 223 17.44 -8.63 11.26
N GLU A 224 16.29 -8.88 11.89
CA GLU A 224 14.96 -8.50 11.41
C GLU A 224 14.75 -6.99 11.28
N LEU A 225 15.61 -6.17 11.92
CA LEU A 225 15.58 -4.72 11.85
C LEU A 225 16.33 -4.16 10.64
N VAL A 226 17.09 -4.97 9.89
CA VAL A 226 17.76 -4.49 8.67
C VAL A 226 16.72 -4.18 7.60
N ARG A 227 16.77 -2.98 7.03
CA ARG A 227 15.81 -2.48 6.03
C ARG A 227 16.44 -2.26 4.67
N ARG A 228 17.68 -1.77 4.62
CA ARG A 228 18.41 -1.54 3.37
C ARG A 228 19.89 -1.79 3.59
N LEU A 229 20.52 -2.48 2.64
CA LEU A 229 21.95 -2.67 2.57
C LEU A 229 22.39 -2.46 1.13
N ALA A 230 23.08 -1.35 0.86
CA ALA A 230 23.56 -1.01 -0.47
C ALA A 230 25.04 -0.66 -0.43
N CYS A 231 25.77 -0.94 -1.52
CA CYS A 231 27.17 -0.56 -1.66
C CYS A 231 27.68 -0.63 -3.12
N ARG A 232 28.88 -0.08 -3.33
CA ARG A 232 29.69 -0.25 -4.54
C ARG A 232 30.98 -1.00 -4.22
N PHE A 233 31.28 -2.05 -4.99
CA PHE A 233 32.58 -2.73 -4.94
C PHE A 233 33.62 -1.87 -5.66
N SER A 234 34.70 -1.51 -4.97
CA SER A 234 35.68 -0.52 -5.45
C SER A 234 37.05 -1.12 -5.76
N LYS A 235 37.51 -2.07 -4.95
CA LYS A 235 38.81 -2.73 -5.12
C LYS A 235 38.72 -4.22 -4.77
N THR A 236 39.63 -4.98 -5.38
CA THR A 236 39.79 -6.41 -5.12
C THR A 236 40.46 -6.66 -3.77
N LEU A 237 40.07 -7.74 -3.10
CA LEU A 237 40.67 -8.22 -1.85
C LEU A 237 41.23 -9.62 -2.09
N TYR A 238 42.39 -9.95 -1.53
CA TYR A 238 42.92 -11.32 -1.58
C TYR A 238 42.51 -12.11 -0.33
N PRO A 239 42.36 -13.45 -0.44
CA PRO A 239 42.04 -14.28 0.72
C PRO A 239 43.09 -14.10 1.83
N GLY A 240 42.63 -13.94 3.08
CA GLY A 240 43.50 -13.68 4.24
C GLY A 240 43.83 -12.20 4.50
N ASP A 241 43.43 -11.28 3.61
CA ASP A 241 43.65 -9.85 3.86
C ASP A 241 42.73 -9.35 5.00
N PRO A 242 43.28 -8.62 6.00
CA PRO A 242 42.49 -8.08 7.09
C PRO A 242 41.67 -6.87 6.64
N ILE A 243 40.42 -6.79 7.09
CA ILE A 243 39.48 -5.74 6.72
C ILE A 243 38.93 -5.00 7.94
N ARG A 244 38.49 -3.77 7.73
CA ARG A 244 37.76 -2.97 8.71
C ARG A 244 36.55 -2.33 8.08
N THR A 245 35.38 -2.53 8.66
CA THR A 245 34.15 -1.82 8.29
C THR A 245 34.00 -0.58 9.16
N LEU A 246 33.94 0.58 8.51
CA LEU A 246 33.77 1.90 9.13
C LEU A 246 32.31 2.34 8.96
N VAL A 247 31.68 2.83 10.02
CA VAL A 247 30.24 3.12 10.06
C VAL A 247 29.98 4.50 10.65
N TRP A 248 29.19 5.31 9.95
CA TRP A 248 28.73 6.63 10.41
C TRP A 248 27.21 6.68 10.44
N LYS A 249 26.63 7.00 11.58
CA LYS A 249 25.22 7.36 11.72
C LYS A 249 24.98 8.73 11.10
N VAL A 250 23.95 8.81 10.26
CA VAL A 250 23.57 10.04 9.53
C VAL A 250 22.13 10.46 9.80
N GLY A 251 21.39 9.69 10.61
CA GLY A 251 20.04 10.01 11.05
C GLY A 251 19.42 8.84 11.80
N GLU A 252 18.19 9.04 12.29
CA GLU A 252 17.43 7.95 12.92
C GLU A 252 17.21 6.81 11.92
N GLY A 253 17.65 5.60 12.29
CA GLY A 253 17.54 4.41 11.44
C GLY A 253 18.40 4.44 10.18
N LYS A 254 19.41 5.31 10.07
CA LYS A 254 20.24 5.47 8.86
C LYS A 254 21.72 5.61 9.18
N ALA A 255 22.55 4.88 8.44
CA ALA A 255 24.00 4.98 8.47
C ALA A 255 24.60 4.88 7.07
N VAL A 256 25.79 5.44 6.90
CA VAL A 256 26.66 5.22 5.74
C VAL A 256 27.89 4.43 6.18
N TRP A 257 28.48 3.65 5.28
CA TRP A 257 29.56 2.75 5.63
C TRP A 257 30.52 2.47 4.46
N ARG A 258 31.72 2.00 4.80
CA ARG A 258 32.69 1.47 3.83
C ARG A 258 33.56 0.41 4.49
N THR A 259 34.18 -0.44 3.68
CA THR A 259 35.14 -1.44 4.15
C THR A 259 36.49 -1.16 3.53
N ILE A 260 37.53 -1.14 4.36
CA ILE A 260 38.93 -0.94 3.94
C ILE A 260 39.75 -2.22 4.16
N ASN A 261 40.77 -2.42 3.34
CA ASN A 261 41.85 -3.35 3.64
C ASN A 261 42.81 -2.66 4.62
N THR A 262 42.96 -3.20 5.82
CA THR A 262 43.78 -2.55 6.88
C THR A 262 45.28 -2.70 6.63
N ARG A 263 45.70 -3.63 5.76
CA ARG A 263 47.09 -3.79 5.35
C ARG A 263 47.53 -2.76 4.32
N SER A 264 46.69 -2.49 3.31
CA SER A 264 47.02 -1.54 2.23
C SER A 264 46.46 -0.13 2.44
N GLY A 265 45.44 0.01 3.28
CA GLY A 265 44.67 1.26 3.44
C GLY A 265 43.64 1.50 2.33
N GLU A 266 43.54 0.63 1.32
CA GLU A 266 42.61 0.80 0.20
C GLU A 266 41.15 0.55 0.62
N THR A 267 40.23 1.33 0.07
CA THR A 267 38.79 1.09 0.21
C THR A 267 38.34 0.01 -0.77
N VAL A 268 37.84 -1.11 -0.25
CA VAL A 268 37.40 -2.28 -1.04
C VAL A 268 35.91 -2.26 -1.33
N ILE A 269 35.11 -1.75 -0.38
CA ILE A 269 33.68 -1.47 -0.56
C ILE A 269 33.43 -0.03 -0.15
N ASP A 270 32.74 0.74 -0.99
CA ASP A 270 32.44 2.15 -0.77
C ASP A 270 30.96 2.44 -1.07
N ASN A 271 30.53 3.69 -0.91
CA ASN A 271 29.15 4.12 -1.12
C ASN A 271 28.13 3.27 -0.33
N GLY A 272 28.52 2.81 0.85
CA GLY A 272 27.68 1.96 1.68
C GLY A 272 26.52 2.77 2.27
N ILE A 273 25.29 2.29 2.07
CA ILE A 273 24.10 2.78 2.76
C ILE A 273 23.54 1.63 3.59
N PHE A 274 23.20 1.93 4.84
CA PHE A 274 22.52 1.00 5.73
C PHE A 274 21.31 1.69 6.36
N GLN A 275 20.13 1.08 6.21
CA GLN A 275 18.92 1.53 6.89
C GLN A 275 18.41 0.42 7.80
N TYR A 276 17.92 0.80 8.97
CA TYR A 276 17.45 -0.11 10.00
C TYR A 276 16.31 0.48 10.82
N GLY A 277 15.49 -0.38 11.39
CA GLY A 277 14.31 -0.02 12.17
C GLY A 277 13.20 -1.06 12.04
N GLU A 278 12.08 -0.84 12.70
CA GLU A 278 10.90 -1.70 12.55
C GLU A 278 10.41 -1.74 11.09
N ILE A 279 9.74 -2.83 10.69
CA ILE A 279 9.06 -2.85 9.38
C ILE A 279 7.97 -1.79 9.48
N PRO A 280 7.96 -0.75 8.63
CA PRO A 280 6.78 0.10 8.56
C PRO A 280 5.61 -0.81 8.23
N LYS A 281 4.70 -1.01 9.18
CA LYS A 281 3.49 -1.79 8.91
C LYS A 281 2.82 -1.12 7.72
N ASP A 282 2.30 -1.91 6.79
CA ASP A 282 1.56 -1.41 5.63
C ASP A 282 0.19 -0.85 6.07
N GLU A 283 0.21 0.13 6.96
CA GLU A 283 -0.95 0.72 7.62
C GLU A 283 -1.57 1.79 6.72
N ILE A 284 -2.89 1.81 6.70
CA ILE A 284 -3.65 2.89 6.07
C ILE A 284 -3.61 4.09 7.01
N ARG A 285 -2.93 5.14 6.56
CA ARG A 285 -2.74 6.43 7.25
C ARG A 285 -3.44 7.55 6.48
N PHE A 286 -3.67 8.68 7.16
CA PHE A 286 -4.32 9.87 6.62
C PHE A 286 -3.51 11.14 6.94
N ASP A 287 -2.19 11.01 7.05
CA ASP A 287 -1.30 12.14 7.33
C ASP A 287 -1.47 13.25 6.30
N GLY A 288 -1.59 14.48 6.81
CA GLY A 288 -1.79 15.67 5.97
C GLY A 288 -3.17 15.75 5.32
N LYS A 289 -4.09 14.80 5.57
CA LYS A 289 -5.47 14.85 5.05
C LYS A 289 -6.40 15.54 6.04
N VAL A 290 -7.36 16.29 5.52
CA VAL A 290 -8.42 16.95 6.28
C VAL A 290 -9.75 16.23 6.08
N ALA A 291 -10.34 15.74 7.18
CA ALA A 291 -11.61 15.02 7.17
C ALA A 291 -12.72 15.83 7.85
N ILE A 292 -13.84 16.04 7.15
CA ILE A 292 -15.09 16.54 7.73
C ILE A 292 -16.00 15.35 8.04
N VAL A 293 -16.47 15.25 9.29
CA VAL A 293 -17.47 14.26 9.68
C VAL A 293 -18.70 14.98 10.21
N THR A 294 -19.84 14.86 9.53
CA THR A 294 -21.10 15.47 9.97
C THR A 294 -21.84 14.56 10.97
N GLY A 295 -22.46 15.14 12.00
CA GLY A 295 -23.08 14.38 13.09
C GLY A 295 -22.06 13.59 13.92
N ALA A 296 -20.90 14.18 14.20
CA ALA A 296 -19.75 13.56 14.84
C ALA A 296 -19.72 13.70 16.37
N GLY A 297 -20.75 14.28 16.99
CA GLY A 297 -20.83 14.46 18.45
C GLY A 297 -21.15 13.17 19.22
N GLY A 298 -21.51 12.08 18.53
CA GLY A 298 -21.78 10.78 19.14
C GLY A 298 -21.92 9.64 18.11
N GLY A 299 -22.13 8.42 18.60
CA GLY A 299 -22.40 7.25 17.76
C GLY A 299 -21.31 6.98 16.69
N LEU A 300 -21.76 6.62 15.48
CA LEU A 300 -20.90 6.33 14.33
C LEU A 300 -19.96 7.50 13.99
N GLY A 301 -20.50 8.72 13.91
CA GLY A 301 -19.70 9.90 13.54
C GLY A 301 -18.56 10.19 14.52
N ARG A 302 -18.79 10.04 15.83
CA ARG A 302 -17.72 10.18 16.84
C ARG A 302 -16.61 9.15 16.62
N VAL A 303 -16.97 7.88 16.40
CA VAL A 303 -15.98 6.82 16.17
C VAL A 303 -15.19 7.06 14.90
N TYR A 304 -15.83 7.52 13.82
CA TYR A 304 -15.11 7.88 12.59
C TYR A 304 -14.11 9.01 12.84
N ALA A 305 -14.53 10.07 13.53
CA ALA A 305 -13.66 11.21 13.85
C ALA A 305 -12.42 10.79 14.66
N LEU A 306 -12.61 9.96 15.70
CA LEU A 306 -11.51 9.43 16.51
C LEU A 306 -10.56 8.54 15.71
N GLU A 307 -11.10 7.63 14.89
CA GLU A 307 -10.28 6.71 14.10
C GLU A 307 -9.52 7.42 12.95
N PHE A 308 -10.10 8.45 12.34
CA PHE A 308 -9.38 9.31 11.40
C PHE A 308 -8.21 10.04 12.09
N ALA A 309 -8.48 10.67 13.23
CA ALA A 309 -7.46 11.40 13.98
C ALA A 309 -6.31 10.50 14.46
N LYS A 310 -6.65 9.31 14.99
CA LYS A 310 -5.68 8.28 15.40
C LYS A 310 -4.74 7.85 14.27
N ARG A 311 -5.18 7.99 13.02
CA ARG A 311 -4.41 7.66 11.81
C ARG A 311 -3.80 8.87 11.10
N GLY A 312 -3.74 10.03 11.77
CA GLY A 312 -3.01 11.21 11.31
C GLY A 312 -3.84 12.27 10.56
N ALA A 313 -5.16 12.07 10.41
CA ALA A 313 -6.01 13.09 9.79
C ALA A 313 -6.24 14.28 10.72
N LYS A 314 -6.38 15.47 10.14
CA LYS A 314 -6.93 16.64 10.82
C LYS A 314 -8.45 16.64 10.67
N VAL A 315 -9.19 16.75 11.76
CA VAL A 315 -10.64 16.45 11.74
C VAL A 315 -11.50 17.67 12.06
N VAL A 316 -12.48 17.96 11.21
CA VAL A 316 -13.61 18.84 11.56
C VAL A 316 -14.75 18.00 12.11
N VAL A 317 -15.01 18.15 13.40
CA VAL A 317 -16.09 17.49 14.12
C VAL A 317 -17.33 18.39 14.04
N ASN A 318 -18.21 18.14 13.06
CA ASN A 318 -19.48 18.86 12.97
C ASN A 318 -20.57 18.13 13.77
N ASP A 319 -21.24 18.85 14.67
CA ASP A 319 -22.48 18.39 15.30
C ASP A 319 -23.33 19.57 15.76
N LEU A 320 -24.61 19.59 15.39
CA LEU A 320 -25.56 20.62 15.85
C LEU A 320 -25.80 20.51 17.36
N GLY A 321 -25.71 19.33 17.94
CA GLY A 321 -26.03 19.04 19.34
C GLY A 321 -27.52 19.05 19.66
N GLY A 322 -28.36 18.76 18.67
CA GLY A 322 -29.81 18.58 18.83
C GLY A 322 -30.20 17.15 19.29
N ALA A 323 -31.46 16.95 19.62
CA ALA A 323 -32.00 15.62 19.94
C ALA A 323 -32.19 14.74 18.69
N ARG A 324 -32.39 13.42 18.89
CA ARG A 324 -32.51 12.42 17.80
C ARG A 324 -33.69 12.68 16.85
N ASP A 325 -34.75 13.31 17.35
CA ASP A 325 -35.92 13.71 16.57
C ASP A 325 -35.73 15.07 15.85
N GLY A 326 -34.54 15.66 15.94
CA GLY A 326 -34.21 16.97 15.39
C GLY A 326 -34.76 18.14 16.19
N SER A 327 -35.27 17.93 17.41
CA SER A 327 -35.67 19.02 18.31
C SER A 327 -34.48 19.64 19.06
N GLY A 328 -34.68 20.86 19.58
CA GLY A 328 -33.67 21.64 20.30
C GLY A 328 -32.91 22.65 19.42
N LYS A 329 -32.44 23.75 20.03
CA LYS A 329 -31.69 24.82 19.35
C LYS A 329 -30.21 24.48 19.07
N GLY A 330 -29.81 23.22 19.30
CA GLY A 330 -28.43 22.77 19.28
C GLY A 330 -27.65 23.06 20.56
N SER A 331 -26.53 22.38 20.75
CA SER A 331 -25.59 22.56 21.86
C SER A 331 -24.17 22.39 21.36
N LYS A 332 -23.25 23.24 21.82
CA LYS A 332 -21.84 23.11 21.46
C LYS A 332 -21.17 21.89 22.10
N SER A 333 -21.75 21.34 23.15
CA SER A 333 -21.12 20.33 24.01
C SER A 333 -20.72 19.03 23.29
N PRO A 334 -21.56 18.41 22.42
CA PRO A 334 -21.21 17.13 21.81
C PRO A 334 -19.98 17.18 20.89
N ALA A 335 -19.94 18.13 19.95
CA ALA A 335 -18.78 18.30 19.07
C ALA A 335 -17.52 18.68 19.87
N GLN A 336 -17.65 19.57 20.85
CA GLN A 336 -16.52 20.04 21.65
C GLN A 336 -15.87 18.91 22.46
N LYS A 337 -16.66 18.03 23.07
CA LYS A 337 -16.15 16.86 23.82
C LYS A 337 -15.31 15.92 22.95
N VAL A 338 -15.74 15.68 21.71
CA VAL A 338 -15.02 14.80 20.79
C VAL A 338 -13.71 15.46 20.32
N VAL A 339 -13.70 16.78 20.12
CA VAL A 339 -12.45 17.52 19.83
C VAL A 339 -11.47 17.44 21.00
N GLU A 340 -11.95 17.61 22.23
CA GLU A 340 -11.12 17.47 23.44
C GLU A 340 -10.54 16.05 23.55
N GLU A 341 -11.34 15.04 23.27
CA GLU A 341 -10.88 13.65 23.25
C GLU A 341 -9.82 13.39 22.17
N ILE A 342 -10.03 13.89 20.95
CA ILE A 342 -9.03 13.80 19.87
C ILE A 342 -7.71 14.45 20.28
N LYS A 343 -7.77 15.66 20.86
CA LYS A 343 -6.59 16.40 21.32
C LYS A 343 -5.88 15.68 22.47
N ALA A 344 -6.62 15.11 23.41
CA ALA A 344 -6.07 14.32 24.51
C ALA A 344 -5.32 13.07 24.01
N LEU A 345 -5.74 12.51 22.87
CA LEU A 345 -5.08 11.39 22.18
C LEU A 345 -3.95 11.84 21.22
N GLY A 346 -3.60 13.13 21.20
CA GLY A 346 -2.51 13.69 20.39
C GLY A 346 -2.89 14.01 18.94
N GLY A 347 -4.18 13.99 18.58
CA GLY A 347 -4.65 14.36 17.25
C GLY A 347 -5.03 15.85 17.11
N GLU A 348 -5.25 16.28 15.86
CA GLU A 348 -5.69 17.64 15.53
C GLU A 348 -7.18 17.67 15.15
N ALA A 349 -7.97 18.50 15.81
CA ALA A 349 -9.38 18.70 15.45
C ALA A 349 -9.93 20.08 15.81
N VAL A 350 -10.96 20.50 15.07
CA VAL A 350 -11.79 21.69 15.36
C VAL A 350 -13.27 21.33 15.36
N ALA A 351 -14.05 21.99 16.22
CA ALA A 351 -15.48 21.78 16.32
C ALA A 351 -16.23 22.72 15.37
N ASN A 352 -17.32 22.23 14.78
CA ASN A 352 -18.30 23.04 14.07
C ASN A 352 -19.71 22.71 14.57
N TYR A 353 -20.57 23.72 14.68
CA TYR A 353 -21.91 23.60 15.29
C TYR A 353 -23.05 23.94 14.32
N ASP A 354 -22.73 24.17 13.04
CA ASP A 354 -23.71 24.56 12.04
C ASP A 354 -24.59 23.37 11.62
N THR A 355 -25.84 23.66 11.28
CA THR A 355 -26.76 22.64 10.76
C THR A 355 -26.46 22.31 9.31
N VAL A 356 -26.49 21.03 8.95
CA VAL A 356 -26.43 20.59 7.55
C VAL A 356 -27.69 20.96 6.77
N ALA A 357 -28.82 21.18 7.45
CA ALA A 357 -30.14 21.33 6.82
C ALA A 357 -30.31 22.61 5.96
N THR A 358 -29.31 23.50 5.91
CA THR A 358 -29.37 24.74 5.15
C THR A 358 -28.13 24.91 4.26
N PRO A 359 -28.24 25.60 3.10
CA PRO A 359 -27.09 25.91 2.25
C PRO A 359 -25.98 26.64 3.00
N GLN A 360 -26.33 27.68 3.78
CA GLN A 360 -25.37 28.49 4.52
C GLN A 360 -24.66 27.69 5.62
N GLY A 361 -25.37 26.77 6.27
CA GLY A 361 -24.76 25.86 7.24
C GLY A 361 -23.77 24.90 6.58
N GLY A 362 -24.13 24.32 5.43
CA GLY A 362 -23.22 23.49 4.64
C GLY A 362 -21.94 24.20 4.21
N GLU A 363 -22.05 25.45 3.74
CA GLU A 363 -20.92 26.31 3.40
C GLU A 363 -20.01 26.59 4.61
N LYS A 364 -20.61 26.91 5.77
CA LYS A 364 -19.84 27.18 7.01
C LYS A 364 -19.11 25.94 7.54
N ILE A 365 -19.68 24.75 7.40
CA ILE A 365 -19.01 23.49 7.76
C ILE A 365 -17.72 23.32 6.95
N VAL A 366 -17.79 23.53 5.62
CA VAL A 366 -16.62 23.44 4.75
C VAL A 366 -15.65 24.57 5.03
N LYS A 367 -16.14 25.79 5.25
CA LYS A 367 -15.31 26.95 5.62
C LYS A 367 -14.51 26.70 6.90
N ALA A 368 -15.09 26.02 7.91
CA ALA A 368 -14.36 25.68 9.13
C ALA A 368 -13.13 24.81 8.87
N ALA A 369 -13.20 23.89 7.89
CA ALA A 369 -12.04 23.09 7.47
C ALA A 369 -10.99 23.94 6.75
N LEU A 370 -11.43 24.83 5.86
CA LEU A 370 -10.54 25.73 5.13
C LEU A 370 -9.83 26.72 6.06
N ASP A 371 -10.56 27.34 6.99
CA ASP A 371 -10.00 28.29 7.95
C ASP A 371 -8.99 27.62 8.89
N ALA A 372 -9.26 26.40 9.34
CA ALA A 372 -8.40 25.70 10.30
C ALA A 372 -7.21 24.98 9.65
N PHE A 373 -7.42 24.39 8.47
CA PHE A 373 -6.49 23.42 7.88
C PHE A 373 -6.21 23.65 6.39
N GLY A 374 -6.85 24.64 5.75
CA GLY A 374 -6.55 25.06 4.38
C GLY A 374 -7.14 24.19 3.26
N THR A 375 -7.77 23.05 3.56
CA THR A 375 -8.31 22.15 2.54
C THR A 375 -9.40 21.22 3.08
N VAL A 376 -10.01 20.43 2.19
CA VAL A 376 -10.92 19.30 2.51
C VAL A 376 -10.57 18.11 1.61
N ASP A 377 -10.16 17.00 2.19
CA ASP A 377 -9.81 15.76 1.49
C ASP A 377 -10.90 14.70 1.57
N ILE A 378 -11.55 14.62 2.73
CA ILE A 378 -12.49 13.56 3.08
C ILE A 378 -13.77 14.20 3.62
N LEU A 379 -14.92 13.75 3.12
CA LEU A 379 -16.24 14.13 3.65
C LEU A 379 -17.06 12.89 3.97
N ILE A 380 -17.46 12.77 5.24
CA ILE A 380 -18.40 11.74 5.70
C ILE A 380 -19.75 12.39 5.99
N ASN A 381 -20.71 12.16 5.08
CA ASN A 381 -22.11 12.58 5.26
C ASN A 381 -22.83 11.58 6.18
N ASN A 382 -22.79 11.83 7.49
CA ASN A 382 -23.33 10.95 8.52
C ASN A 382 -24.48 11.57 9.35
N ALA A 383 -24.60 12.91 9.40
CA ALA A 383 -25.67 13.59 10.12
C ALA A 383 -27.08 13.04 9.79
N GLY A 384 -27.93 12.95 10.81
CA GLY A 384 -29.23 12.32 10.67
C GLY A 384 -30.16 12.42 11.86
N ILE A 385 -31.46 12.31 11.60
CA ILE A 385 -32.54 12.31 12.59
C ILE A 385 -33.58 11.24 12.25
N LEU A 386 -34.46 10.89 13.18
CA LEU A 386 -35.58 9.99 12.93
C LEU A 386 -36.90 10.62 13.35
N ARG A 387 -37.93 10.45 12.53
CA ARG A 387 -39.32 10.81 12.83
C ARG A 387 -40.26 9.79 12.19
N ASP A 388 -40.25 8.60 12.76
CA ASP A 388 -40.95 7.44 12.22
C ASP A 388 -42.46 7.58 12.41
N LYS A 389 -43.21 7.45 11.31
CA LYS A 389 -44.68 7.40 11.28
C LYS A 389 -45.14 6.62 10.05
N SER A 390 -46.23 5.86 10.16
CA SER A 390 -46.92 5.31 8.98
C SER A 390 -47.32 6.44 8.03
N LEU A 391 -47.31 6.20 6.72
CA LEU A 391 -47.55 7.21 5.69
C LEU A 391 -48.78 8.10 5.96
N LEU A 392 -49.94 7.52 6.28
CA LEU A 392 -51.17 8.28 6.53
C LEU A 392 -51.16 9.14 7.81
N LYS A 393 -50.20 8.92 8.70
CA LYS A 393 -50.01 9.68 9.95
C LYS A 393 -48.83 10.65 9.86
N MET A 394 -48.13 10.67 8.72
CA MET A 394 -46.91 11.44 8.52
C MET A 394 -47.26 12.86 8.11
N GLU A 395 -47.04 13.80 9.03
CA GLU A 395 -47.26 15.22 8.74
C GLU A 395 -46.20 15.74 7.74
N PRO A 396 -46.54 16.74 6.90
CA PRO A 396 -45.59 17.34 5.96
C PRO A 396 -44.27 17.79 6.60
N ASP A 397 -44.31 18.38 7.80
CA ASP A 397 -43.10 18.82 8.51
C ASP A 397 -42.23 17.65 9.00
N THR A 398 -42.85 16.50 9.26
CA THR A 398 -42.14 15.27 9.62
C THR A 398 -41.43 14.67 8.41
N TRP A 399 -42.07 14.73 7.25
CA TRP A 399 -41.44 14.39 5.98
C TRP A 399 -40.27 15.34 5.68
N GLN A 400 -40.55 16.64 5.64
CA GLN A 400 -39.61 17.68 5.23
C GLN A 400 -38.34 17.69 6.09
N ALA A 401 -38.47 17.65 7.42
CA ALA A 401 -37.32 17.68 8.32
C ALA A 401 -36.33 16.52 8.09
N VAL A 402 -36.84 15.32 7.79
CA VAL A 402 -35.99 14.14 7.52
C VAL A 402 -35.27 14.30 6.18
N LEU A 403 -35.94 14.75 5.12
CA LEU A 403 -35.26 15.02 3.84
C LEU A 403 -34.23 16.15 3.98
N ASP A 404 -34.54 17.20 4.73
CA ASP A 404 -33.67 18.36 4.91
C ASP A 404 -32.35 18.01 5.59
N VAL A 405 -32.39 17.22 6.66
CA VAL A 405 -31.16 16.82 7.37
C VAL A 405 -30.36 15.79 6.56
N HIS A 406 -31.04 14.81 5.96
CA HIS A 406 -30.35 13.69 5.32
C HIS A 406 -29.93 13.97 3.89
N LEU A 407 -30.89 14.21 3.00
CA LEU A 407 -30.63 14.32 1.56
C LEU A 407 -30.16 15.72 1.20
N ASN A 408 -30.93 16.74 1.56
CA ASN A 408 -30.56 18.13 1.29
C ASN A 408 -29.31 18.50 2.10
N GLY A 409 -29.18 18.00 3.33
CA GLY A 409 -27.99 18.22 4.15
C GLY A 409 -26.72 17.65 3.54
N ALA A 410 -26.76 16.42 3.02
CA ALA A 410 -25.62 15.87 2.28
C ALA A 410 -25.29 16.71 1.04
N TYR A 411 -26.30 17.20 0.32
CA TYR A 411 -26.08 18.11 -0.82
C TYR A 411 -25.43 19.44 -0.39
N HIS A 412 -25.93 20.10 0.65
CA HIS A 412 -25.45 21.39 1.12
C HIS A 412 -23.98 21.37 1.56
N VAL A 413 -23.50 20.26 2.15
CA VAL A 413 -22.09 20.12 2.55
C VAL A 413 -21.24 19.60 1.39
N THR A 414 -21.76 18.65 0.60
CA THR A 414 -20.98 18.04 -0.49
C THR A 414 -20.67 19.04 -1.58
N LYS A 415 -21.60 19.90 -1.98
CA LYS A 415 -21.38 20.87 -3.07
C LYS A 415 -20.16 21.78 -2.84
N PRO A 416 -20.03 22.52 -1.72
CA PRO A 416 -18.84 23.32 -1.46
C PRO A 416 -17.58 22.47 -1.24
N ALA A 417 -17.66 21.30 -0.59
CA ALA A 417 -16.50 20.42 -0.42
C ALA A 417 -15.98 19.87 -1.75
N PHE A 418 -16.88 19.50 -2.66
CA PHE A 418 -16.56 18.98 -3.99
C PHE A 418 -15.85 20.03 -4.86
N ALA A 419 -16.21 21.31 -4.72
CA ALA A 419 -15.50 22.40 -5.40
C ALA A 419 -14.02 22.44 -4.99
N VAL A 420 -13.73 22.36 -3.69
CA VAL A 420 -12.35 22.29 -3.14
C VAL A 420 -11.62 21.04 -3.62
N MET A 421 -12.27 19.87 -3.54
CA MET A 421 -11.69 18.59 -3.98
C MET A 421 -11.36 18.59 -5.47
N LYS A 422 -12.23 19.17 -6.30
CA LYS A 422 -12.05 19.29 -7.74
C LYS A 422 -10.87 20.17 -8.10
N GLU A 423 -10.73 21.32 -7.44
CA GLU A 423 -9.64 22.26 -7.68
C GLU A 423 -8.26 21.63 -7.44
N LYS A 424 -8.12 20.81 -6.40
CA LYS A 424 -6.86 20.13 -6.07
C LYS A 424 -6.67 18.74 -6.71
N GLY A 425 -7.69 18.22 -7.39
CA GLY A 425 -7.63 16.90 -8.02
C GLY A 425 -7.57 15.72 -7.04
N TYR A 426 -8.22 15.82 -5.88
CA TYR A 426 -8.35 14.71 -4.93
C TYR A 426 -9.57 14.86 -4.02
N GLY A 427 -10.35 13.79 -3.85
CA GLY A 427 -11.43 13.76 -2.88
C GLY A 427 -11.96 12.37 -2.53
N ARG A 428 -12.43 12.19 -1.30
CA ARG A 428 -13.11 10.97 -0.86
C ARG A 428 -14.39 11.32 -0.12
N ILE A 429 -15.52 10.82 -0.60
CA ILE A 429 -16.83 11.11 -0.03
C ILE A 429 -17.53 9.80 0.32
N VAL A 430 -18.02 9.70 1.56
CA VAL A 430 -18.83 8.57 2.02
C VAL A 430 -20.23 9.07 2.39
N MET A 431 -21.24 8.51 1.73
CA MET A 431 -22.65 8.72 2.05
C MET A 431 -23.15 7.65 3.01
N THR A 432 -24.00 8.02 3.96
CA THR A 432 -24.59 7.06 4.91
C THR A 432 -26.03 6.74 4.53
N THR A 433 -26.25 5.63 3.81
CA THR A 433 -27.60 5.08 3.56
C THR A 433 -28.07 4.21 4.75
N SER A 434 -29.03 3.31 4.54
CA SER A 434 -29.45 2.32 5.54
C SER A 434 -30.11 1.12 4.86
N ALA A 435 -30.23 -0.01 5.56
CA ALA A 435 -31.04 -1.13 5.08
C ALA A 435 -32.51 -0.70 4.82
N ALA A 436 -33.06 0.19 5.65
CA ALA A 436 -34.38 0.77 5.41
C ALA A 436 -34.45 1.59 4.11
N GLY A 437 -33.37 2.27 3.71
CA GLY A 437 -33.27 2.95 2.43
C GLY A 437 -33.23 1.97 1.25
N LEU A 438 -32.41 0.92 1.37
CA LEU A 438 -32.20 -0.04 0.29
C LEU A 438 -33.40 -0.99 0.08
N TYR A 439 -34.10 -1.37 1.15
CA TYR A 439 -35.09 -2.45 1.13
C TYR A 439 -36.46 -2.04 1.68
N GLY A 440 -36.60 -0.82 2.19
CA GLY A 440 -37.81 -0.36 2.87
C GLY A 440 -37.86 -0.78 4.34
N ASN A 441 -38.62 -0.03 5.14
CA ASN A 441 -39.00 -0.40 6.49
C ASN A 441 -40.34 0.23 6.86
N PHE A 442 -41.21 -0.50 7.54
CA PHE A 442 -42.55 -0.01 7.88
C PHE A 442 -42.46 1.24 8.78
N GLY A 443 -43.26 2.26 8.48
CA GLY A 443 -43.28 3.51 9.24
C GLY A 443 -42.11 4.47 8.96
N GLN A 444 -41.28 4.19 7.96
CA GLN A 444 -40.08 4.98 7.66
C GLN A 444 -40.08 5.57 6.23
N THR A 445 -41.25 5.88 5.65
CA THR A 445 -41.32 6.36 4.25
C THR A 445 -40.42 7.56 3.97
N ASN A 446 -40.41 8.58 4.83
CA ASN A 446 -39.50 9.73 4.76
C ASN A 446 -38.02 9.33 4.85
N TYR A 447 -37.65 8.51 5.83
CA TYR A 447 -36.27 8.09 6.07
C TYR A 447 -35.74 7.18 4.96
N SER A 448 -36.52 6.19 4.53
CA SER A 448 -36.20 5.32 3.40
C SER A 448 -36.00 6.12 2.12
N SER A 449 -36.91 7.06 1.80
CA SER A 449 -36.78 7.95 0.65
C SER A 449 -35.51 8.80 0.71
N ALA A 450 -35.21 9.42 1.85
CA ALA A 450 -34.00 10.23 2.00
C ALA A 450 -32.72 9.38 1.87
N LYS A 451 -32.69 8.20 2.49
CA LYS A 451 -31.51 7.31 2.48
C LYS A 451 -31.25 6.67 1.12
N MET A 452 -32.29 6.34 0.35
CA MET A 452 -32.11 5.88 -1.03
C MET A 452 -31.75 7.05 -1.97
N GLY A 453 -32.24 8.26 -1.69
CA GLY A 453 -31.83 9.48 -2.40
C GLY A 453 -30.32 9.72 -2.34
N LEU A 454 -29.64 9.36 -1.24
CA LEU A 454 -28.19 9.43 -1.12
C LEU A 454 -27.45 8.47 -2.08
N VAL A 455 -28.03 7.31 -2.37
CA VAL A 455 -27.50 6.39 -3.39
C VAL A 455 -27.61 7.02 -4.79
N GLY A 456 -28.74 7.69 -5.06
CA GLY A 456 -28.93 8.48 -6.28
C GLY A 456 -27.90 9.59 -6.42
N LEU A 457 -27.65 10.36 -5.36
CA LEU A 457 -26.63 11.41 -5.32
C LEU A 457 -25.23 10.85 -5.61
N MET A 458 -24.86 9.74 -4.96
CA MET A 458 -23.59 9.06 -5.21
C MET A 458 -23.44 8.60 -6.66
N ASN A 459 -24.51 8.05 -7.26
CA ASN A 459 -24.47 7.53 -8.63
C ASN A 459 -24.12 8.60 -9.67
N THR A 460 -24.50 9.85 -9.44
CA THR A 460 -24.11 10.97 -10.31
C THR A 460 -22.72 11.50 -9.94
N LEU A 461 -22.46 11.73 -8.65
CA LEU A 461 -21.19 12.33 -8.22
C LEU A 461 -19.96 11.47 -8.54
N LYS A 462 -20.08 10.14 -8.56
CA LYS A 462 -18.98 9.25 -8.98
C LYS A 462 -18.52 9.53 -10.42
N LEU A 463 -19.45 9.97 -11.29
CA LEU A 463 -19.18 10.25 -12.70
C LEU A 463 -18.58 11.65 -12.84
N GLU A 464 -19.17 12.64 -12.17
CA GLU A 464 -18.66 14.03 -12.17
C GLU A 464 -17.26 14.15 -11.55
N GLY A 465 -16.96 13.29 -10.56
CA GLY A 465 -15.70 13.29 -9.82
C GLY A 465 -14.58 12.49 -10.47
N ALA A 466 -14.88 11.61 -11.43
CA ALA A 466 -13.95 10.61 -11.94
C ALA A 466 -12.64 11.22 -12.50
N LYS A 467 -12.74 12.36 -13.19
CA LYS A 467 -11.58 13.05 -13.80
C LYS A 467 -10.67 13.74 -12.78
N TYR A 468 -11.11 13.89 -11.54
CA TYR A 468 -10.43 14.68 -10.50
C TYR A 468 -10.00 13.82 -9.30
N ASP A 469 -9.89 12.50 -9.47
CA ASP A 469 -9.71 11.52 -8.38
C ASP A 469 -10.65 11.76 -7.18
N ILE A 470 -11.92 12.08 -7.45
CA ILE A 470 -12.95 12.15 -6.42
C ILE A 470 -13.75 10.85 -6.43
N LYS A 471 -13.62 10.08 -5.36
CA LYS A 471 -14.35 8.82 -5.19
C LYS A 471 -15.51 9.02 -4.23
N VAL A 472 -16.68 8.52 -4.62
CA VAL A 472 -17.91 8.63 -3.82
C VAL A 472 -18.49 7.24 -3.63
N ASN A 473 -18.59 6.79 -2.38
CA ASN A 473 -19.15 5.49 -2.02
C ASN A 473 -20.24 5.64 -0.96
N THR A 474 -21.04 4.60 -0.76
CA THR A 474 -22.15 4.60 0.20
C THR A 474 -22.03 3.44 1.17
N VAL A 475 -22.25 3.69 2.46
CA VAL A 475 -22.32 2.66 3.50
C VAL A 475 -23.74 2.60 4.09
N ALA A 476 -24.22 1.37 4.28
CA ALA A 476 -25.42 1.01 5.03
C ALA A 476 -24.96 0.40 6.37
N PRO A 477 -24.87 1.20 7.44
CA PRO A 477 -24.34 0.72 8.71
C PRO A 477 -25.34 -0.19 9.44
N ILE A 478 -24.80 -1.24 10.09
CA ILE A 478 -25.50 -2.09 11.04
C ILE A 478 -24.91 -1.79 12.42
N ALA A 479 -25.58 -0.92 13.16
CA ALA A 479 -25.21 -0.57 14.52
C ALA A 479 -26.45 -0.47 15.40
N ALA A 480 -26.31 -0.81 16.68
CA ALA A 480 -27.42 -0.70 17.62
C ALA A 480 -27.75 0.78 17.84
N SER A 481 -29.02 1.12 17.69
CA SER A 481 -29.51 2.42 18.14
C SER A 481 -29.74 2.40 19.65
N ARG A 482 -29.69 3.56 20.31
CA ARG A 482 -30.01 3.69 21.75
C ARG A 482 -31.35 3.05 22.16
N LEU A 483 -32.32 2.92 21.24
CA LEU A 483 -33.64 2.30 21.50
C LEU A 483 -33.61 0.76 21.48
N MET A 484 -32.60 0.16 20.85
CA MET A 484 -32.45 -1.29 20.78
C MET A 484 -31.65 -1.85 21.98
N ALA A 485 -31.01 -0.96 22.74
CA ALA A 485 -30.14 -1.33 23.87
C ALA A 485 -30.90 -2.00 25.02
N ASP A 486 -32.18 -1.65 25.23
CA ASP A 486 -33.01 -2.19 26.31
C ASP A 486 -33.74 -3.48 25.92
N ILE A 487 -33.70 -3.88 24.65
CA ILE A 487 -34.49 -4.98 24.07
C ILE A 487 -33.59 -6.15 23.61
N ILE A 488 -32.34 -5.86 23.25
CA ILE A 488 -31.40 -6.83 22.71
C ILE A 488 -30.48 -7.34 23.83
N PRO A 489 -30.20 -8.67 23.90
CA PRO A 489 -29.24 -9.22 24.86
C PRO A 489 -27.87 -8.51 24.80
N ALA A 490 -27.25 -8.28 25.95
CA ALA A 490 -25.99 -7.52 26.07
C ALA A 490 -24.87 -8.04 25.15
N GLU A 491 -24.77 -9.36 24.97
CA GLU A 491 -23.77 -10.00 24.09
C GLU A 491 -23.97 -9.64 22.60
N VAL A 492 -25.22 -9.44 22.18
CA VAL A 492 -25.56 -9.02 20.81
C VAL A 492 -25.33 -7.50 20.67
N LEU A 493 -25.64 -6.72 21.71
CA LEU A 493 -25.38 -5.28 21.75
C LEU A 493 -23.87 -4.96 21.61
N GLU A 494 -23.01 -5.75 22.25
CA GLU A 494 -21.55 -5.61 22.16
C GLU A 494 -21.02 -5.84 20.74
N LYS A 495 -21.65 -6.73 19.97
CA LYS A 495 -21.33 -6.99 18.57
C LYS A 495 -21.84 -5.88 17.65
N MET A 496 -22.82 -5.08 18.05
CA MET A 496 -23.42 -4.00 17.24
C MET A 496 -22.78 -2.62 17.48
N ARG A 497 -21.55 -2.61 18.00
CA ARG A 497 -20.75 -1.41 18.24
C ARG A 497 -20.40 -0.64 16.96
N PRO A 498 -20.45 0.71 16.97
CA PRO A 498 -20.07 1.54 15.80
C PRO A 498 -18.67 1.27 15.24
N GLU A 499 -17.76 0.78 16.08
CA GLU A 499 -16.39 0.38 15.77
C GLU A 499 -16.31 -0.71 14.69
N PHE A 500 -17.37 -1.52 14.52
CA PHE A 500 -17.43 -2.52 13.44
C PHE A 500 -17.75 -1.93 12.07
N VAL A 501 -18.13 -0.65 11.99
CA VAL A 501 -18.41 0.05 10.73
C VAL A 501 -17.22 0.90 10.30
N ALA A 502 -16.51 1.49 11.27
CA ALA A 502 -15.43 2.45 11.02
C ALA A 502 -14.33 1.95 10.06
N PRO A 503 -13.84 0.69 10.13
CA PRO A 503 -12.79 0.21 9.22
C PRO A 503 -13.17 0.35 7.75
N LEU A 504 -14.42 0.04 7.38
CA LEU A 504 -14.87 0.17 6.00
C LEU A 504 -14.95 1.65 5.57
N VAL A 505 -15.51 2.51 6.42
CA VAL A 505 -15.63 3.96 6.12
C VAL A 505 -14.25 4.58 5.90
N LEU A 506 -13.30 4.27 6.78
CA LEU A 506 -11.91 4.71 6.64
C LEU A 506 -11.27 4.13 5.37
N PHE A 507 -11.42 2.83 5.10
CA PHE A 507 -10.86 2.21 3.91
C PHE A 507 -11.37 2.88 2.63
N LEU A 508 -12.69 3.10 2.52
CA LEU A 508 -13.31 3.79 1.38
C LEU A 508 -12.83 5.24 1.23
N SER A 509 -12.35 5.84 2.33
CA SER A 509 -11.81 7.19 2.38
C SER A 509 -10.30 7.26 2.15
N SER A 510 -9.62 6.13 1.95
CA SER A 510 -8.16 6.08 1.78
C SER A 510 -7.72 6.25 0.33
N GLU A 511 -6.45 6.61 0.14
CA GLU A 511 -5.82 6.62 -1.19
C GLU A 511 -5.80 5.23 -1.83
N LYS A 512 -5.62 4.18 -1.00
CA LYS A 512 -5.61 2.78 -1.43
C LYS A 512 -6.98 2.24 -1.87
N CYS A 513 -8.08 2.97 -1.66
CA CYS A 513 -9.40 2.55 -2.11
C CYS A 513 -9.46 2.44 -3.64
N PRO A 514 -9.70 1.25 -4.22
CA PRO A 514 -9.68 1.08 -5.67
C PRO A 514 -11.03 1.39 -6.34
N VAL A 515 -12.07 1.71 -5.56
CA VAL A 515 -13.45 1.77 -6.05
C VAL A 515 -14.12 3.12 -5.82
N THR A 516 -15.03 3.46 -6.72
CA THR A 516 -16.02 4.52 -6.58
C THR A 516 -17.37 3.95 -7.01
N GLY A 517 -18.46 4.54 -6.52
CA GLY A 517 -19.78 4.18 -7.01
C GLY A 517 -20.42 2.95 -6.37
N ARG A 518 -19.94 2.50 -5.21
CA ARG A 518 -20.36 1.24 -4.59
C ARG A 518 -21.14 1.42 -3.30
N ILE A 519 -22.00 0.46 -3.01
CA ILE A 519 -22.83 0.41 -1.80
C ILE A 519 -22.37 -0.79 -0.96
N TYR A 520 -22.19 -0.58 0.33
CA TYR A 520 -21.74 -1.62 1.25
C TYR A 520 -22.56 -1.66 2.53
N ASN A 521 -22.99 -2.85 2.93
CA ASN A 521 -23.46 -3.14 4.29
C ASN A 521 -22.24 -3.39 5.19
N ALA A 522 -22.23 -2.80 6.38
CA ALA A 522 -21.12 -2.97 7.33
C ALA A 522 -21.57 -2.89 8.78
N GLY A 523 -21.06 -3.80 9.61
CA GLY A 523 -21.29 -3.85 11.05
C GLY A 523 -21.23 -5.28 11.56
N VAL A 524 -21.16 -5.49 12.87
CA VAL A 524 -21.07 -6.83 13.50
C VAL A 524 -19.94 -7.73 12.98
N GLY A 525 -18.90 -7.17 12.35
CA GLY A 525 -17.84 -7.91 11.66
C GLY A 525 -18.20 -8.42 10.26
N TYR A 526 -19.42 -8.14 9.79
CA TYR A 526 -19.90 -8.43 8.45
C TYR A 526 -19.67 -7.24 7.52
N TYR A 527 -19.14 -7.51 6.33
CA TYR A 527 -18.95 -6.53 5.26
C TYR A 527 -19.44 -7.14 3.95
N GLY A 528 -20.48 -6.56 3.35
CA GLY A 528 -21.12 -7.09 2.15
C GLY A 528 -21.43 -5.99 1.15
N ARG A 529 -21.17 -6.23 -0.14
CA ARG A 529 -21.54 -5.29 -1.20
C ARG A 529 -23.03 -5.44 -1.55
N ALA A 530 -23.73 -4.32 -1.65
CA ALA A 530 -25.05 -4.22 -2.27
C ALA A 530 -24.94 -3.56 -3.67
N ALA A 531 -25.83 -3.91 -4.59
CA ALA A 531 -25.80 -3.41 -5.95
C ALA A 531 -27.20 -3.34 -6.58
N MET A 532 -27.37 -2.41 -7.53
CA MET A 532 -28.51 -2.38 -8.44
C MET A 532 -28.16 -3.19 -9.69
N MET A 533 -29.01 -4.16 -10.02
CA MET A 533 -28.84 -5.07 -11.16
C MET A 533 -30.00 -4.87 -12.13
N THR A 534 -29.72 -4.95 -13.43
CA THR A 534 -30.78 -4.99 -14.46
C THR A 534 -30.65 -6.28 -15.24
N SER A 535 -31.77 -6.98 -15.44
CA SER A 535 -31.84 -8.17 -16.30
C SER A 535 -31.64 -7.80 -17.78
N PRO A 536 -31.31 -8.77 -18.65
CA PRO A 536 -31.21 -8.51 -20.09
C PRO A 536 -32.52 -8.06 -20.76
N GLY A 537 -33.66 -8.26 -20.09
CA GLY A 537 -34.98 -8.00 -20.65
C GLY A 537 -35.39 -8.98 -21.76
N THR A 538 -36.49 -8.67 -22.43
CA THR A 538 -36.98 -9.44 -23.59
C THR A 538 -37.61 -8.48 -24.59
N VAL A 539 -37.38 -8.74 -25.88
CA VAL A 539 -37.98 -7.93 -26.96
C VAL A 539 -39.37 -8.50 -27.26
N ILE A 540 -40.38 -7.63 -27.15
CA ILE A 540 -41.76 -7.92 -27.51
C ILE A 540 -42.12 -6.95 -28.63
N GLY A 541 -42.38 -7.48 -29.82
CA GLY A 541 -42.61 -6.68 -31.03
C GLY A 541 -41.32 -6.36 -31.81
N ASP A 542 -41.47 -5.54 -32.85
CA ASP A 542 -40.45 -5.23 -33.86
C ASP A 542 -40.04 -3.73 -33.86
N GLY A 543 -40.49 -2.99 -32.85
CA GLY A 543 -40.32 -1.53 -32.78
C GLY A 543 -41.23 -0.74 -33.73
N LYS A 544 -42.12 -1.39 -34.47
CA LYS A 544 -43.11 -0.75 -35.37
C LYS A 544 -44.54 -0.95 -34.88
N LYS A 545 -44.88 -2.14 -34.39
CA LYS A 545 -46.15 -2.43 -33.72
C LYS A 545 -45.97 -2.29 -32.20
N VAL A 546 -46.85 -1.52 -31.56
CA VAL A 546 -46.93 -1.47 -30.10
C VAL A 546 -47.45 -2.81 -29.57
N PRO A 547 -46.74 -3.46 -28.62
CA PRO A 547 -47.22 -4.70 -28.01
C PRO A 547 -48.56 -4.54 -27.31
N THR A 548 -49.43 -5.55 -27.38
CA THR A 548 -50.67 -5.57 -26.58
C THR A 548 -50.38 -5.91 -25.13
N LEU A 549 -51.35 -5.63 -24.25
CA LEU A 549 -51.28 -6.02 -22.83
C LEU A 549 -51.09 -7.54 -22.68
N GLU A 550 -51.78 -8.33 -23.51
CA GLU A 550 -51.71 -9.79 -23.51
C GLU A 550 -50.35 -10.30 -23.99
N GLU A 551 -49.74 -9.66 -25.00
CA GLU A 551 -48.39 -9.99 -25.47
C GLU A 551 -47.34 -9.73 -24.36
N VAL A 552 -47.49 -8.65 -23.59
CA VAL A 552 -46.66 -8.37 -22.41
C VAL A 552 -46.88 -9.39 -21.30
N ALA A 553 -48.14 -9.71 -20.99
CA ALA A 553 -48.49 -10.69 -19.96
C ALA A 553 -47.96 -12.10 -20.30
N ALA A 554 -48.07 -12.52 -21.57
CA ALA A 554 -47.54 -13.80 -22.04
C ALA A 554 -46.01 -13.89 -21.93
N ALA A 555 -45.30 -12.76 -21.97
CA ALA A 555 -43.85 -12.68 -21.81
C ALA A 555 -43.39 -12.44 -20.36
N TRP A 556 -44.30 -12.39 -19.39
CA TRP A 556 -44.01 -11.96 -18.01
C TRP A 556 -42.85 -12.70 -17.36
N GLU A 557 -42.77 -14.03 -17.51
CA GLU A 557 -41.67 -14.84 -16.96
C GLU A 557 -40.30 -14.39 -17.49
N LYS A 558 -40.22 -13.97 -18.76
CA LYS A 558 -38.98 -13.47 -19.36
C LYS A 558 -38.66 -12.05 -18.88
N ILE A 559 -39.67 -11.20 -18.71
CA ILE A 559 -39.52 -9.84 -18.16
C ILE A 559 -39.02 -9.91 -16.71
N HIS A 560 -39.60 -10.79 -15.90
CA HIS A 560 -39.35 -10.91 -14.47
C HIS A 560 -38.00 -11.58 -14.15
N SER A 561 -37.47 -12.40 -15.05
CA SER A 561 -36.24 -13.15 -14.82
C SER A 561 -35.03 -12.26 -14.54
N LEU A 562 -34.28 -12.58 -13.48
CA LEU A 562 -32.96 -12.00 -13.19
C LEU A 562 -31.80 -12.83 -13.76
N LYS A 563 -32.09 -13.86 -14.56
CA LYS A 563 -31.04 -14.67 -15.18
C LYS A 563 -30.20 -13.79 -16.11
N GLY A 564 -28.91 -13.71 -15.83
CA GLY A 564 -27.97 -12.85 -16.58
C GLY A 564 -28.05 -11.37 -16.21
N ALA A 565 -28.70 -11.00 -15.11
CA ALA A 565 -28.69 -9.62 -14.64
C ALA A 565 -27.28 -9.16 -14.30
N ARG A 566 -26.98 -7.89 -14.61
CA ARG A 566 -25.66 -7.28 -14.41
C ARG A 566 -25.77 -5.87 -13.82
N GLU A 567 -24.67 -5.39 -13.27
CA GLU A 567 -24.54 -4.00 -12.83
C GLU A 567 -24.20 -3.10 -14.01
N TYR A 568 -24.68 -1.85 -13.94
CA TYR A 568 -24.33 -0.81 -14.89
C TYR A 568 -23.61 0.33 -14.17
N GLY A 569 -22.51 0.80 -14.76
CA GLY A 569 -21.72 1.91 -14.21
C GLY A 569 -22.42 3.26 -14.39
N GLN A 570 -23.09 3.42 -15.53
CA GLN A 570 -23.74 4.64 -16.00
C GLN A 570 -24.94 4.29 -16.91
N LEU A 571 -25.80 5.28 -17.17
CA LEU A 571 -27.00 5.12 -18.00
C LEU A 571 -26.71 4.69 -19.44
N GLY A 572 -25.63 5.22 -20.05
CA GLY A 572 -25.28 4.93 -21.45
C GLY A 572 -25.03 3.44 -21.72
N ASP A 573 -24.43 2.73 -20.76
CA ASP A 573 -24.14 1.30 -20.88
C ASP A 573 -25.44 0.48 -20.96
N LEU A 574 -26.45 0.84 -20.17
CA LEU A 574 -27.76 0.19 -20.19
C LEU A 574 -28.51 0.47 -21.50
N MET A 575 -28.49 1.72 -21.96
CA MET A 575 -29.13 2.10 -23.22
C MET A 575 -28.50 1.38 -24.42
N GLY A 576 -27.17 1.22 -24.42
CA GLY A 576 -26.45 0.46 -25.44
C GLY A 576 -26.92 -0.99 -25.55
N ASP A 577 -27.04 -1.68 -24.42
CA ASP A 577 -27.57 -3.06 -24.37
C ASP A 577 -29.01 -3.16 -24.86
N MET A 578 -29.86 -2.21 -24.42
CA MET A 578 -31.26 -2.18 -24.82
C MET A 578 -31.40 -2.00 -26.33
N LEU A 579 -30.60 -1.13 -26.95
CA LEU A 579 -30.59 -0.94 -28.40
C LEU A 579 -30.03 -2.16 -29.15
N ALA A 580 -28.97 -2.78 -28.62
CA ALA A 580 -28.38 -4.00 -29.18
C ALA A 580 -29.38 -5.18 -29.19
N ALA A 581 -30.30 -5.24 -28.23
CA ALA A 581 -31.33 -6.27 -28.19
C ALA A 581 -32.28 -6.25 -29.41
N PHE A 582 -32.44 -5.10 -30.09
CA PHE A 582 -33.22 -4.96 -31.32
C PHE A 582 -32.43 -5.29 -32.59
N THR A 583 -31.13 -5.56 -32.48
CA THR A 583 -30.29 -5.86 -33.65
C THR A 583 -30.33 -7.37 -33.91
N PRO A 584 -30.64 -7.82 -35.14
CA PRO A 584 -30.60 -9.24 -35.47
C PRO A 584 -29.17 -9.76 -35.23
N LYS A 585 -29.03 -10.82 -34.45
CA LYS A 585 -27.75 -11.52 -34.32
C LYS A 585 -27.40 -12.07 -35.71
N LYS A 586 -26.23 -11.72 -36.25
CA LYS A 586 -25.68 -12.41 -37.42
C LYS A 586 -25.39 -13.84 -36.98
N ASP A 587 -25.99 -14.80 -37.68
CA ASP A 587 -25.73 -16.23 -37.51
C ASP A 587 -24.26 -16.59 -37.78
#